data_AF-A0A6M0RTQ4-F1
#
_entry.id   AF-A0A6M0RTQ4-F1
#
_cell.length_a   1.000
_cell.length_b   1.000
_cell.length_c   1.000
_cell.angle_alpha   90.00
_cell.angle_beta   90.00
_cell.angle_gamma   90.00
#
_symmetry.space_group_name_H-M   'P 1'
#
loop_
_entity.id
_entity.type
_entity.pdbx_description
1 polymer ?
#
loop_
_entity_poly.entity_id
_entity_poly.type
_entity_poly.pdbx_seq_one_letter_code
_entity_poly.pdbx_strand_id
1 'polypeptide(L)'
;MKRADGVLLTVRLLLPKKPIRQAQKLKTLTQYVQRHPSGWKKRLALAELRYEMGHWEEAILDFRWVLARQPNLPQGLSVRLKLAKMLEILERPAEAMPVYQAALNRITYEPSRQYLQQAMESCQKNVDVAANDNNPHREEI
;
A
#
# COMPACT_ATOMS: atom_id res chain seq x y z
N MET A 1 -29.27 -42.73 10.56
CA MET A 1 -28.60 -41.71 11.41
C MET A 1 -27.20 -42.19 11.77
N LYS A 2 -26.16 -41.54 11.26
CA LYS A 2 -24.87 -41.30 11.94
C LYS A 2 -23.95 -40.42 11.05
N ARG A 3 -23.95 -39.15 11.43
CA ARG A 3 -22.91 -38.10 11.42
C ARG A 3 -22.05 -37.93 10.16
N ALA A 4 -22.25 -36.78 9.54
CA ALA A 4 -21.33 -36.13 8.63
C ALA A 4 -20.07 -35.75 9.40
N ASP A 5 -18.96 -36.44 9.12
CA ASP A 5 -17.65 -36.03 9.58
C ASP A 5 -17.24 -34.81 8.75
N GLY A 6 -17.50 -33.64 9.34
CA GLY A 6 -17.10 -32.36 8.81
C GLY A 6 -15.60 -32.35 8.61
N VAL A 7 -15.18 -32.36 7.35
CA VAL A 7 -13.79 -32.13 6.97
C VAL A 7 -13.43 -30.73 7.46
N LEU A 8 -12.72 -30.66 8.59
CA LEU A 8 -11.92 -29.51 8.95
C LEU A 8 -10.84 -29.39 7.87
N LEU A 9 -11.21 -28.74 6.78
CA LEU A 9 -10.28 -28.20 5.80
C LEU A 9 -9.49 -27.12 6.54
N THR A 10 -8.51 -27.53 7.33
CA THR A 10 -7.41 -26.67 7.70
C THR A 10 -6.67 -26.41 6.39
N VAL A 11 -7.16 -25.43 5.62
CA VAL A 11 -6.45 -24.83 4.51
C VAL A 11 -5.22 -24.19 5.15
N ARG A 12 -4.18 -25.00 5.32
CA ARG A 12 -2.86 -24.55 5.68
C ARG A 12 -2.36 -23.84 4.43
N LEU A 13 -2.81 -22.60 4.25
CA LEU A 13 -2.29 -21.67 3.26
C LEU A 13 -0.77 -21.79 3.36
N LEU A 14 -0.16 -22.36 2.32
CA LEU A 14 1.29 -22.46 2.20
C LEU A 14 1.81 -21.04 2.06
N LEU A 15 1.87 -20.30 3.18
CA LEU A 15 2.55 -19.04 3.24
C LEU A 15 4.01 -19.38 2.94
N PRO A 16 4.58 -18.91 1.82
CA PRO A 16 5.97 -19.19 1.47
C PRO A 16 6.94 -18.65 2.54
N LYS A 17 6.46 -17.76 3.42
CA LYS A 17 7.21 -17.13 4.50
C LYS A 17 6.69 -17.59 5.86
N LYS A 18 7.63 -18.01 6.73
CA LYS A 18 7.32 -18.43 8.10
C LYS A 18 6.99 -17.19 8.96
N PRO A 19 5.79 -17.07 9.55
CA PRO A 19 5.36 -15.87 10.28
C PRO A 19 6.29 -15.51 11.45
N ILE A 20 6.79 -16.53 12.17
CA ILE A 20 7.76 -16.34 13.27
C ILE A 20 9.05 -15.65 12.78
N ARG A 21 9.55 -16.03 11.60
CA ARG A 21 10.77 -15.42 11.03
C ARG A 21 10.51 -13.98 10.60
N GLN A 22 9.31 -13.68 10.08
CA GLN A 22 8.92 -12.32 9.72
C GLN A 22 8.81 -11.43 10.95
N ALA A 23 8.17 -11.90 12.02
CA ALA A 23 8.07 -11.17 13.28
C ALA A 23 9.45 -10.85 13.90
N GLN A 24 10.35 -11.84 13.92
CA GLN A 24 11.72 -11.61 14.41
C GLN A 24 12.47 -10.59 13.52
N LYS A 25 12.35 -10.73 12.19
CA LYS A 25 12.97 -9.79 11.24
C LYS A 25 12.41 -8.38 11.41
N LEU A 26 11.11 -8.24 11.64
CA LEU A 26 10.44 -6.97 11.88
C LEU A 26 11.05 -6.30 13.11
N LYS A 27 11.11 -7.02 14.24
CA LYS A 27 11.72 -6.53 15.48
C LYS A 27 13.15 -6.03 15.28
N THR A 28 14.01 -6.86 14.67
CA THR A 28 15.42 -6.51 14.45
C THR A 28 15.57 -5.30 13.52
N LEU A 29 14.78 -5.23 12.46
CA LEU A 29 14.88 -4.16 11.46
C LEU A 29 14.31 -2.84 11.99
N THR A 30 13.22 -2.88 12.77
CA THR A 30 12.68 -1.70 13.48
C THR A 30 13.72 -1.12 14.42
N GLN A 31 14.38 -1.94 15.24
CA GLN A 31 15.46 -1.48 16.14
C GLN A 31 16.62 -0.87 15.36
N TYR A 32 17.00 -1.47 14.23
CA TYR A 32 18.06 -0.93 13.37
C TYR A 32 17.71 0.46 12.83
N VAL A 33 16.50 0.64 12.28
CA VAL A 33 16.06 1.91 11.72
C VAL A 33 15.93 2.99 12.80
N GLN A 34 15.57 2.62 14.03
CA GLN A 34 15.56 3.54 15.18
C GLN A 34 16.98 4.02 15.55
N ARG A 35 17.98 3.12 15.53
CA ARG A 35 19.39 3.47 15.81
C ARG A 35 20.04 4.23 14.66
N HIS A 36 19.62 3.98 13.42
CA HIS A 36 20.17 4.57 12.20
C HIS A 36 19.08 5.22 11.34
N PRO A 37 18.50 6.35 11.80
CA PRO A 37 17.30 6.93 11.20
C PRO A 37 17.49 7.54 9.81
N SER A 38 18.74 7.73 9.37
CA SER A 38 19.06 8.35 8.08
C SER A 38 19.06 7.37 6.89
N GLY A 39 19.19 6.07 7.15
CA GLY A 39 19.39 5.06 6.12
C GLY A 39 18.11 4.64 5.40
N TRP A 40 17.87 5.17 4.19
CA TRP A 40 16.66 4.87 3.42
C TRP A 40 16.55 3.40 2.99
N LYS A 41 17.66 2.71 2.69
CA LYS A 41 17.62 1.31 2.24
C LYS A 41 17.00 0.37 3.27
N LYS A 42 17.37 0.54 4.55
CA LYS A 42 16.87 -0.31 5.63
C LYS A 42 15.45 0.06 6.03
N ARG A 43 15.09 1.34 5.95
CA ARG A 43 13.70 1.78 6.11
C ARG A 43 12.80 1.30 4.96
N LEU A 44 13.30 1.24 3.72
CA LEU A 44 12.57 0.63 2.60
C LEU A 44 12.34 -0.86 2.83
N ALA A 45 13.37 -1.60 3.26
CA ALA A 45 13.21 -3.01 3.61
C ALA A 45 12.22 -3.23 4.77
N LEU A 46 12.10 -2.27 5.69
CA LEU A 46 11.10 -2.28 6.76
C LEU A 46 9.70 -2.06 6.22
N ALA A 47 9.53 -1.08 5.33
CA ALA A 47 8.27 -0.80 4.65
C ALA A 47 7.77 -2.03 3.87
N GLU A 48 8.67 -2.69 3.13
CA GLU A 48 8.36 -3.91 2.38
C GLU A 48 7.95 -5.06 3.29
N LEU A 49 8.65 -5.25 4.42
CA LEU A 49 8.28 -6.29 5.38
C LEU A 49 6.92 -6.00 6.03
N ARG A 50 6.64 -4.75 6.38
CA ARG A 50 5.35 -4.31 6.92
C ARG A 50 4.22 -4.53 5.91
N TYR A 51 4.44 -4.17 4.65
CA TYR A 51 3.53 -4.44 3.54
C TYR A 51 3.21 -5.93 3.41
N GLU A 52 4.23 -6.79 3.38
CA GLU A 52 4.06 -8.25 3.29
C GLU A 52 3.36 -8.88 4.50
N MET A 53 3.46 -8.25 5.67
CA MET A 53 2.81 -8.70 6.90
C MET A 53 1.40 -8.12 7.08
N GLY A 54 0.93 -7.25 6.18
CA GLY A 54 -0.38 -6.60 6.29
C GLY A 54 -0.41 -5.37 7.20
N HIS A 55 0.74 -4.90 7.70
CA HIS A 55 0.85 -3.68 8.52
C HIS A 55 0.89 -2.45 7.60
N TRP A 56 -0.22 -2.18 6.91
CA TRP A 56 -0.27 -1.25 5.78
C TRP A 56 -0.12 0.21 6.20
N GLU A 57 -0.67 0.61 7.35
CA GLU A 57 -0.54 1.96 7.89
C GLU A 57 0.92 2.33 8.13
N GLU A 58 1.69 1.47 8.80
CA GLU A 58 3.11 1.72 9.04
C GLU A 58 3.96 1.59 7.77
N ALA A 59 3.58 0.69 6.85
CA ALA A 59 4.22 0.59 5.54
C ALA A 59 4.04 1.89 4.74
N ILE A 60 2.84 2.49 4.74
CA ILE A 60 2.55 3.78 4.11
C ILE A 60 3.47 4.87 4.66
N LEU A 61 3.61 4.97 5.99
CA LEU A 61 4.48 5.95 6.63
C LEU A 61 5.95 5.78 6.19
N ASP A 62 6.46 4.56 6.21
CA ASP A 62 7.85 4.30 5.81
C ASP A 62 8.09 4.56 4.32
N PHE A 63 7.17 4.16 3.42
CA PHE A 63 7.31 4.42 2.00
C PHE A 63 7.27 5.92 1.69
N ARG A 64 6.38 6.68 2.32
CA ARG A 64 6.34 8.15 2.22
C ARG A 64 7.67 8.76 2.63
N TRP A 65 8.21 8.32 3.76
CA TRP A 65 9.51 8.79 4.23
C TRP A 65 10.63 8.48 3.23
N VAL A 66 10.66 7.27 2.67
CA VAL A 66 11.68 6.86 1.68
C VAL A 66 11.58 7.70 0.42
N LEU A 67 10.37 7.89 -0.12
CA LEU A 67 10.15 8.69 -1.33
C LEU A 67 10.47 10.17 -1.12
N ALA A 68 10.21 10.73 0.06
CA ALA A 68 10.58 12.10 0.40
C ALA A 68 12.10 12.29 0.46
N ARG A 69 12.83 11.32 1.02
CA ARG A 69 14.29 11.36 1.14
C ARG A 69 15.02 11.01 -0.14
N GLN A 70 14.42 10.16 -0.99
CA GLN A 70 15.03 9.67 -2.22
C GLN A 70 14.00 9.68 -3.36
N PRO A 71 13.64 10.85 -3.91
CA PRO A 71 12.60 10.94 -4.93
C PRO A 71 12.91 10.13 -6.20
N ASN A 72 14.19 9.93 -6.51
CA ASN A 72 14.68 9.28 -7.73
C ASN A 72 15.33 7.92 -7.46
N LEU A 73 14.94 7.21 -6.38
CA LEU A 73 15.48 5.87 -6.13
C LEU A 73 15.15 4.91 -7.30
N PRO A 74 16.03 3.94 -7.64
CA PRO A 74 15.86 3.06 -8.80
C PRO A 74 14.51 2.30 -8.82
N GLN A 75 14.09 1.77 -7.67
CA GLN A 75 12.80 1.10 -7.48
C GLN A 75 11.65 2.07 -7.12
N GLY A 76 11.79 3.36 -7.42
CA GLY A 76 10.84 4.38 -6.99
C GLY A 76 9.47 4.25 -7.64
N LEU A 77 9.39 3.66 -8.84
CA LEU A 77 8.12 3.37 -9.48
C LEU A 77 7.33 2.30 -8.69
N SER A 78 7.95 1.16 -8.41
CA SER A 78 7.29 0.07 -7.69
C SER A 78 6.88 0.47 -6.27
N VAL A 79 7.69 1.30 -5.59
CA VAL A 79 7.34 1.86 -4.29
C VAL A 79 6.11 2.75 -4.36
N ARG A 80 6.00 3.62 -5.38
CA ARG A 80 4.80 4.47 -5.58
C ARG A 80 3.56 3.64 -5.88
N LEU A 81 3.67 2.61 -6.72
CA LEU A 81 2.54 1.74 -7.02
C LEU A 81 2.04 0.99 -5.79
N LYS A 82 2.95 0.42 -4.99
CA LYS A 82 2.57 -0.22 -3.71
C LYS A 82 1.91 0.78 -2.76
N LEU A 83 2.46 1.98 -2.63
CA LEU A 83 1.90 3.04 -1.78
C LEU A 83 0.49 3.46 -2.23
N ALA A 84 0.32 3.77 -3.52
CA ALA A 84 -0.95 4.20 -4.07
C ALA A 84 -2.01 3.09 -3.94
N LYS A 85 -1.65 1.84 -4.23
CA LYS A 85 -2.59 0.72 -4.11
C LYS A 85 -3.01 0.45 -2.67
N MET A 86 -2.09 0.54 -1.71
CA MET A 86 -2.46 0.44 -0.29
C MET A 86 -3.43 1.55 0.12
N LEU A 87 -3.20 2.79 -0.32
CA LEU A 87 -4.10 3.91 -0.03
C LEU A 87 -5.48 3.71 -0.64
N GLU A 88 -5.56 3.20 -1.86
CA GLU A 88 -6.83 2.85 -2.52
C GLU A 88 -7.59 1.75 -1.75
N ILE A 89 -6.90 0.68 -1.33
CA ILE A 89 -7.53 -0.42 -0.57
C ILE A 89 -8.00 0.06 0.81
N LEU A 90 -7.27 0.98 1.44
CA LEU A 90 -7.65 1.60 2.71
C LEU A 90 -8.67 2.74 2.53
N GLU A 91 -9.35 2.83 1.38
CA GLU A 91 -10.39 3.83 1.09
C GLU A 91 -9.91 5.28 1.27
N ARG A 92 -8.65 5.54 0.92
CA ARG A 92 -8.01 6.87 0.94
C ARG A 92 -7.66 7.33 -0.48
N PRO A 93 -8.64 7.43 -1.41
CA PRO A 93 -8.38 7.75 -2.81
C PRO A 93 -7.76 9.14 -3.00
N ALA A 94 -8.15 10.12 -2.17
CA ALA A 94 -7.57 11.48 -2.19
C ALA A 94 -6.05 11.48 -1.96
N GLU A 95 -5.55 10.56 -1.13
CA GLU A 95 -4.12 10.40 -0.89
C GLU A 95 -3.43 9.53 -1.95
N ALA A 96 -4.15 8.60 -2.58
CA ALA A 96 -3.62 7.73 -3.63
C ALA A 96 -3.37 8.48 -4.95
N MET A 97 -4.28 9.37 -5.32
CA MET A 97 -4.22 10.17 -6.57
C MET A 97 -2.86 10.83 -6.84
N PRO A 98 -2.31 11.67 -5.95
CA PRO A 98 -1.03 12.33 -6.20
C PRO A 98 0.14 11.33 -6.32
N VAL A 99 0.03 10.16 -5.70
CA VAL A 99 1.04 9.10 -5.79
C VAL A 99 0.99 8.41 -7.16
N TYR A 100 -0.19 8.12 -7.69
CA TYR A 100 -0.36 7.60 -9.04
C TYR A 100 0.11 8.61 -10.11
N GLN A 101 -0.21 9.89 -9.95
CA GLN A 101 0.30 10.95 -10.83
C GLN A 101 1.84 11.00 -10.84
N ALA A 102 2.47 10.92 -9.67
CA ALA A 102 3.93 10.93 -9.55
C ALA A 102 4.60 9.67 -10.16
N ALA A 103 3.87 8.55 -10.24
CA ALA A 103 4.29 7.33 -10.93
C ALA A 103 4.14 7.48 -12.45
N LEU A 104 3.02 8.03 -12.93
CA LEU A 104 2.73 8.24 -14.36
C LEU A 104 3.79 9.13 -15.02
N ASN A 105 4.24 10.17 -14.32
CA ASN A 105 5.29 11.09 -14.82
C ASN A 105 6.66 10.40 -15.03
N ARG A 106 6.86 9.19 -14.52
CA ARG A 106 8.12 8.44 -14.61
C ARG A 106 8.06 7.24 -15.56
N ILE A 107 6.89 6.93 -16.11
CA ILE A 107 6.70 5.79 -17.00
C ILE A 107 6.61 6.25 -18.43
N THR A 108 7.36 5.57 -19.30
CA THR A 108 7.32 5.74 -20.76
C THR A 108 6.59 4.60 -21.47
N TYR A 109 6.34 3.47 -20.80
CA TYR A 109 5.65 2.31 -21.37
C TYR A 109 4.12 2.46 -21.34
N GLU A 110 3.49 2.48 -22.52
CA GLU A 110 2.08 2.85 -22.69
C GLU A 110 1.06 1.99 -21.92
N PRO A 111 1.13 0.66 -21.90
CA PRO A 111 0.17 -0.15 -21.11
C PRO A 111 0.19 0.17 -19.62
N SER A 112 1.37 0.44 -19.06
CA SER A 112 1.49 0.88 -17.67
C SER A 112 0.94 2.29 -17.44
N ARG A 113 0.99 3.17 -18.44
CA ARG A 113 0.39 4.50 -18.37
C ARG A 113 -1.13 4.42 -18.34
N GLN A 114 -1.73 3.61 -19.23
CA GLN A 114 -3.17 3.39 -19.28
C GLN A 114 -3.71 2.83 -17.97
N TYR A 115 -3.03 1.83 -17.39
CA TYR A 115 -3.40 1.29 -16.07
C TYR A 115 -3.45 2.37 -14.99
N LEU A 116 -2.47 3.28 -14.96
CA LEU A 116 -2.43 4.35 -13.97
C LEU A 116 -3.50 5.42 -14.19
N GLN A 117 -3.81 5.74 -15.44
CA GLN A 117 -4.89 6.66 -15.77
C GLN A 117 -6.24 6.12 -15.28
N GLN A 118 -6.53 4.84 -15.55
CA GLN A 118 -7.74 4.18 -15.05
C GLN A 118 -7.80 4.15 -13.52
N ALA A 119 -6.68 3.87 -12.85
CA ALA A 119 -6.61 3.90 -11.39
C ALA A 119 -6.88 5.31 -10.82
N MET A 120 -6.37 6.35 -11.48
CA MET A 120 -6.62 7.74 -11.09
C MET A 120 -8.07 8.16 -11.31
N GLU A 121 -8.68 7.78 -12.44
CA GLU A 121 -10.10 8.05 -12.73
C GLU A 121 -11.02 7.40 -11.68
N SER A 122 -10.72 6.14 -11.30
CA SER A 122 -11.41 5.44 -10.22
C SER A 122 -11.28 6.19 -8.89
N CYS A 123 -10.07 6.65 -8.55
CA CYS A 123 -9.86 7.43 -7.33
C CYS A 123 -10.62 8.76 -7.37
N GLN A 124 -10.61 9.47 -8.50
CA GLN A 124 -11.32 10.75 -8.67
C GLN A 124 -12.82 10.57 -8.43
N LYS A 125 -13.42 9.56 -9.06
CA LYS A 125 -14.85 9.25 -8.87
C LYS A 125 -15.19 9.02 -7.39
N ASN A 126 -14.36 8.28 -6.65
CA ASN A 126 -14.58 8.02 -5.24
C ASN A 126 -14.43 9.30 -4.38
N VAL A 127 -13.51 10.19 -4.74
CA VAL A 127 -13.37 11.50 -4.08
C VAL A 127 -14.60 12.37 -4.33
N ASP A 128 -15.10 12.40 -5.56
CA ASP A 128 -16.28 13.19 -5.93
C ASP A 128 -17.56 12.71 -5.24
N VAL A 129 -17.75 11.39 -5.14
CA VAL A 129 -18.86 10.79 -4.37
C VAL A 129 -18.78 11.21 -2.90
N ALA A 130 -17.61 11.05 -2.27
CA ALA A 130 -17.42 11.43 -0.87
C ALA A 130 -17.58 12.95 -0.62
N ALA A 131 -17.27 13.78 -1.61
CA ALA A 131 -17.51 15.23 -1.52
C ALA A 131 -19.00 15.58 -1.65
N ASN A 132 -19.75 14.84 -2.47
CA ASN A 132 -21.18 15.07 -2.68
C ASN A 132 -22.02 14.57 -1.48
N ASP A 133 -21.63 13.47 -0.85
CA ASP A 133 -22.26 12.94 0.37
C ASP A 133 -22.07 13.87 1.58
N ASN A 134 -20.99 14.66 1.59
CA ASN A 134 -20.70 15.64 2.65
C ASN A 134 -21.33 17.02 2.42
N ASN A 135 -22.26 17.16 1.46
CA ASN A 135 -22.99 18.40 1.20
C ASN A 135 -24.45 18.29 1.72
N PRO A 136 -24.76 18.71 2.97
CA PRO A 136 -26.08 18.52 3.59
C PRO A 136 -27.21 19.41 3.04
N HIS A 137 -27.03 20.10 1.91
CA HIS A 137 -27.98 21.11 1.41
C HIS A 137 -28.45 20.89 -0.04
N ARG A 138 -28.55 19.65 -0.54
CA ARG A 138 -29.00 19.39 -1.93
C ARG A 138 -30.36 18.72 -2.12
N GLU A 139 -31.12 18.46 -1.05
CA GLU A 139 -32.50 17.95 -1.15
C GLU A 139 -33.57 19.02 -0.88
N GLU A 140 -33.51 20.19 -1.51
CA GLU A 140 -34.66 21.12 -1.53
C GLU A 140 -34.61 21.97 -2.81
N ILE A 141 -35.13 21.44 -3.94
CA ILE A 141 -35.91 22.18 -4.97
C ILE A 141 -36.87 21.19 -5.64
#